data_AF-A0A1G2HWE7-F1
#
_entry.id   AF-A0A1G2HWE7-F1
#
_cell.length_a   1.000
_cell.length_b   1.000
_cell.length_c   1.000
_cell.angle_alpha   90.00
_cell.angle_beta   90.00
_cell.angle_gamma   90.00
#
_symmetry.space_group_name_H-M   'P 1'
#
loop_
_entity.id
_entity.type
_entity.pdbx_description
1 polymer ?
#
loop_
_entity_poly.entity_id
_entity_poly.type
_entity_poly.pdbx_seq_one_letter_code
_entity_poly.pdbx_strand_id
1 'polypeptide(L)'
;MITLGIIYFLLAGFLGYVIGRWGDNYLNFWIGNRSWYYYFPDHWIYGLILMIVGLFVFTTSLGWLVFSFGLGHFISDLKDFWNLKFYGSDGKDKSKVRFWHID
;
A
#
# COMPACT_ATOMS: atom_id res chain seq x y z
N MET A 1 -22.40 11.01 -14.14
CA MET A 1 -20.92 11.03 -14.25
C MET A 1 -20.22 11.05 -12.89
N ILE A 2 -20.64 11.89 -11.94
CA ILE A 2 -20.07 11.95 -10.57
C ILE A 2 -20.09 10.59 -9.86
N THR A 3 -21.21 9.86 -9.90
CA THR A 3 -21.34 8.54 -9.27
C THR A 3 -20.35 7.51 -9.82
N LEU A 4 -20.11 7.50 -11.13
CA LEU A 4 -19.11 6.60 -11.75
C LEU A 4 -17.69 6.97 -11.32
N GLY A 5 -17.38 8.26 -11.22
CA GLY A 5 -16.08 8.73 -10.71
C GLY A 5 -15.81 8.30 -9.27
N ILE A 6 -16.82 8.37 -8.40
CA ILE A 6 -16.72 7.90 -7.01
C ILE A 6 -16.50 6.37 -6.97
N ILE A 7 -17.21 5.61 -7.80
CA ILE A 7 -17.03 4.16 -7.87
C ILE A 7 -15.59 3.82 -8.29
N TYR A 8 -15.06 4.44 -9.35
CA TYR A 8 -13.69 4.19 -9.78
C TYR A 8 -12.66 4.60 -8.73
N PHE A 9 -12.90 5.70 -8.01
CA PHE A 9 -12.06 6.11 -6.89
C PHE A 9 -12.06 5.01 -5.81
N LEU A 10 -13.22 4.60 -5.32
CA LEU A 10 -13.32 3.56 -4.28
C LEU A 10 -12.71 2.22 -4.74
N LEU A 11 -12.90 1.82 -6.00
CA LEU A 11 -12.29 0.61 -6.55
C LEU A 11 -10.77 0.73 -6.63
N ALA A 12 -10.23 1.87 -7.07
CA ALA A 12 -8.80 2.11 -7.10
C ALA A 12 -8.19 2.06 -5.70
N GLY A 13 -8.82 2.70 -4.72
CA GLY A 13 -8.39 2.61 -3.32
C GLY A 13 -8.48 1.20 -2.75
N PHE A 14 -9.56 0.47 -3.02
CA PHE A 14 -9.68 -0.91 -2.60
C PHE A 14 -8.59 -1.81 -3.21
N LEU A 15 -8.29 -1.65 -4.51
CA LEU A 15 -7.21 -2.37 -5.17
C LEU A 15 -5.83 -2.01 -4.60
N GLY A 16 -5.60 -0.72 -4.30
CA GLY A 16 -4.39 -0.26 -3.64
C GLY A 16 -4.19 -0.93 -2.29
N TYR A 17 -5.25 -1.01 -1.48
CA TYR A 17 -5.24 -1.71 -0.20
C TYR A 17 -4.95 -3.20 -0.36
N VAL A 18 -5.65 -3.89 -1.28
CA VAL A 18 -5.46 -5.32 -1.54
C VAL A 18 -4.02 -5.61 -1.98
N ILE A 19 -3.45 -4.78 -2.85
CA ILE A 19 -2.06 -4.94 -3.33
C ILE A 19 -1.06 -4.66 -2.21
N GLY A 20 -1.31 -3.66 -1.36
CA GLY A 20 -0.46 -3.38 -0.20
C GLY A 20 -0.45 -4.54 0.78
N ARG A 21 -1.63 -5.07 1.14
CA ARG A 21 -1.76 -6.28 1.97
C ARG A 21 -1.11 -7.49 1.34
N TRP A 22 -1.20 -7.62 0.02
CA TRP A 22 -0.56 -8.74 -0.67
C TRP A 22 0.97 -8.61 -0.65
N GLY A 23 1.51 -7.42 -0.88
CA GLY A 23 2.94 -7.14 -0.81
C GLY A 23 3.49 -7.47 0.57
N ASP A 24 2.92 -6.85 1.60
CA ASP A 24 3.33 -7.05 2.98
C ASP A 24 3.28 -8.53 3.42
N ASN A 25 2.19 -9.23 3.10
CA ASN A 25 2.00 -10.60 3.57
C ASN A 25 2.68 -11.67 2.71
N TYR A 26 2.94 -11.44 1.42
CA TYR A 26 3.41 -12.51 0.53
C TYR A 26 4.74 -12.23 -0.14
N LEU A 27 5.12 -10.97 -0.35
CA LEU A 27 6.34 -10.63 -1.08
C LEU A 27 7.58 -11.16 -0.35
N ASN A 28 7.60 -11.10 0.98
CA ASN A 28 8.69 -11.58 1.84
C ASN A 28 8.93 -13.08 1.68
N PHE A 29 7.86 -13.83 1.45
CA PHE A 29 7.92 -15.26 1.22
C PHE A 29 8.35 -15.64 -0.18
N TRP A 30 8.03 -14.81 -1.17
CA TRP A 30 8.41 -15.00 -2.56
C TRP A 30 9.87 -14.62 -2.83
N ILE A 31 10.33 -13.51 -2.26
CA ILE A 31 11.71 -13.02 -2.44
C ILE A 31 12.71 -13.88 -1.63
N GLY A 32 12.22 -14.61 -0.62
CA GLY A 32 13.04 -15.38 0.30
C GLY A 32 13.76 -14.45 1.29
N ASN A 33 14.09 -14.99 2.46
CA ASN A 33 14.67 -14.25 3.58
C ASN A 33 16.14 -13.84 3.29
N ARG A 34 16.35 -13.01 2.26
CA ARG A 34 17.65 -12.43 1.88
C ARG A 34 17.90 -11.20 2.74
N SER A 35 19.13 -11.03 3.22
CA SER A 35 19.50 -9.87 4.04
C SER A 35 19.27 -8.52 3.35
N TRP A 36 19.06 -8.51 2.03
CA TRP A 36 18.83 -7.31 1.24
C TRP A 36 17.40 -6.80 1.42
N TYR A 37 16.48 -7.67 1.81
CA TYR A 37 15.08 -7.32 2.10
C TYR A 37 14.98 -6.28 3.24
N TYR A 38 15.93 -6.30 4.18
CA TYR A 38 16.01 -5.34 5.29
C TYR A 38 16.24 -3.88 4.87
N TYR A 39 16.65 -3.63 3.61
CA TYR A 39 16.90 -2.29 3.10
C TYR A 39 15.76 -1.77 2.20
N PHE A 40 14.72 -2.56 1.96
CA PHE A 40 13.57 -2.07 1.22
C PHE A 40 12.71 -1.16 2.12
N PRO A 41 12.28 0.01 1.60
CA PRO A 41 11.29 0.85 2.26
C PRO A 41 10.03 0.05 2.61
N ASP A 42 9.46 0.32 3.79
CA ASP A 42 8.17 -0.23 4.18
C ASP A 42 7.05 0.21 3.23
N HIS A 43 5.98 -0.58 3.16
CA HIS A 43 4.99 -0.51 2.10
C HIS A 43 4.20 0.80 2.11
N TRP A 44 3.95 1.36 3.30
CA TRP A 44 3.30 2.67 3.41
C TRP A 44 4.06 3.79 2.67
N ILE A 45 5.39 3.69 2.53
CA ILE A 45 6.20 4.71 1.83
C ILE A 45 5.83 4.75 0.35
N TYR A 46 5.63 3.59 -0.29
CA TYR A 46 5.17 3.54 -1.68
C TYR A 46 3.76 4.12 -1.83
N GLY A 47 2.88 3.85 -0.87
CA GLY A 47 1.55 4.45 -0.81
C GLY A 47 1.60 5.98 -0.73
N LEU A 48 2.45 6.51 0.16
CA LEU A 48 2.68 7.94 0.31
C LEU A 48 3.23 8.59 -0.96
N ILE A 49 4.21 7.96 -1.61
CA ILE A 49 4.77 8.45 -2.88
C ILE A 49 3.68 8.52 -3.95
N LEU A 50 2.84 7.49 -4.08
CA LEU A 50 1.74 7.47 -5.03
C LEU A 50 0.68 8.55 -4.73
N MET A 51 0.38 8.79 -3.45
CA MET A 51 -0.48 9.91 -3.05
C MET A 51 0.12 11.25 -3.49
N ILE A 52 1.41 11.49 -3.24
CA ILE A 52 2.10 12.73 -3.63
C ILE A 52 2.08 12.90 -5.16
N VAL A 53 2.44 11.85 -5.92
CA VAL A 53 2.39 11.88 -7.39
C VAL A 53 0.97 12.15 -7.89
N GLY A 54 -0.04 11.50 -7.32
CA GLY A 54 -1.45 11.71 -7.64
C GLY A 54 -1.90 13.16 -7.38
N LEU A 55 -1.44 13.79 -6.30
CA LEU A 55 -1.72 15.18 -5.98
C LEU A 55 -1.15 16.16 -7.03
N PHE A 56 0.06 15.91 -7.54
CA PHE A 56 0.67 16.77 -8.58
C PHE A 56 -0.12 16.78 -9.89
N VAL A 57 -0.85 15.70 -10.20
CA VAL A 57 -1.65 15.56 -11.43
C VAL A 57 -3.15 15.40 -11.14
N PHE A 58 -3.61 15.89 -9.99
CA PHE A 58 -4.97 15.66 -9.46
C PHE A 58 -6.10 16.31 -10.28
N THR A 59 -5.76 17.18 -11.22
CA THR A 59 -6.73 17.76 -12.17
C THR A 59 -7.20 16.76 -13.22
N THR A 60 -6.52 15.60 -13.33
CA THR A 60 -6.87 14.53 -14.27
C THR A 60 -7.54 13.36 -13.56
N SER A 61 -8.40 12.63 -14.28
CA SER A 61 -8.98 11.38 -13.77
C SER A 61 -7.90 10.36 -13.36
N LEU A 62 -6.77 10.34 -14.07
CA LEU A 62 -5.64 9.48 -13.72
C LEU A 62 -5.05 9.88 -12.36
N GLY A 63 -4.87 11.18 -12.10
CA GLY A 63 -4.37 11.66 -10.81
C GLY A 63 -5.28 11.29 -9.64
N TRP A 64 -6.61 11.37 -9.83
CA TRP A 64 -7.58 10.89 -8.84
C TRP A 64 -7.41 9.39 -8.54
N LEU A 65 -7.25 8.57 -9.57
CA LEU A 65 -7.10 7.12 -9.41
C LEU A 65 -5.76 6.75 -8.78
N VAL A 66 -4.67 7.41 -9.18
CA VAL A 66 -3.33 7.22 -8.61
C VAL A 66 -3.32 7.63 -7.14
N PHE A 67 -3.91 8.78 -6.80
CA PHE A 67 -4.04 9.21 -5.42
C PHE A 67 -4.86 8.22 -4.59
N SER A 68 -6.02 7.80 -5.11
CA SER A 68 -6.89 6.86 -4.40
C SER A 68 -6.22 5.51 -4.17
N PHE A 69 -5.55 4.99 -5.19
CA PHE A 69 -4.75 3.77 -5.09
C PHE A 69 -3.64 3.93 -4.05
N GLY A 70 -2.89 5.03 -4.09
CA GLY A 70 -1.85 5.34 -3.11
C GLY A 70 -2.41 5.41 -1.68
N LEU A 71 -3.58 6.04 -1.50
CA LEU A 71 -4.27 6.11 -0.21
C LEU A 71 -4.65 4.72 0.30
N GLY A 72 -5.21 3.87 -0.56
CA GLY A 72 -5.53 2.49 -0.20
C GLY A 72 -4.28 1.69 0.20
N HIS A 73 -3.21 1.82 -0.58
CA HIS A 73 -1.93 1.16 -0.30
C HIS A 73 -1.31 1.65 1.02
N PHE A 74 -1.35 2.95 1.28
CA PHE A 74 -0.90 3.55 2.53
C PHE A 74 -1.71 3.04 3.73
N ILE A 75 -3.05 3.00 3.63
CA ILE A 75 -3.93 2.50 4.70
C ILE A 75 -3.68 1.02 5.01
N SER A 76 -3.17 0.24 4.06
CA SER A 76 -2.91 -1.20 4.28
C SER A 76 -1.82 -1.48 5.32
N ASP A 77 -1.00 -0.47 5.63
CA ASP A 77 0.24 -0.53 6.43
C ASP A 77 0.36 0.68 7.39
N LEU A 78 -0.79 1.12 7.90
CA LEU A 78 -0.94 2.39 8.63
C LEU A 78 -0.27 2.40 10.02
N LYS A 79 -0.18 1.27 10.70
CA LYS A 79 0.49 1.17 12.01
C LYS A 79 2.00 1.19 11.87
N ASP A 80 2.54 0.64 10.78
CA ASP A 80 3.97 0.73 10.50
C ASP A 80 4.36 2.19 10.27
N PHE A 81 3.52 2.93 9.53
CA PHE A 81 3.62 4.39 9.48
C PHE A 81 3.49 5.04 10.88
N TRP A 82 2.48 4.65 11.66
CA TRP A 82 2.26 5.22 13.01
C TRP A 82 3.44 5.00 13.95
N ASN A 83 4.14 3.87 13.80
CA ASN A 83 5.35 3.53 14.55
C ASN A 83 6.63 4.07 13.89
N LEU A 84 6.53 4.82 12.79
CA LEU A 84 7.65 5.34 12.01
C LEU A 84 8.65 4.24 11.62
N LYS A 85 8.12 3.06 11.28
CA LYS A 85 8.92 1.96 10.75
C LYS A 85 9.18 2.24 9.26
N PHE A 86 10.44 2.42 8.88
CA PHE A 86 10.80 2.77 7.51
C PHE A 86 11.40 1.60 6.73
N TYR A 87 11.88 0.57 7.42
CA TYR A 87 12.63 -0.54 6.87
C TYR A 87 12.41 -1.80 7.69
N GLY A 88 12.61 -2.95 7.05
CA GLY A 88 12.73 -4.25 7.71
C GLY A 88 11.50 -5.15 7.55
N SER A 89 11.71 -6.45 7.71
CA SER A 89 10.61 -7.42 7.72
C SER A 89 10.06 -7.58 9.14
N ASP A 90 8.74 -7.66 9.26
CA ASP A 90 8.09 -7.98 10.55
C ASP A 90 8.29 -9.44 10.97
N GLY A 91 9.05 -10.23 10.21
CA GLY A 91 9.27 -11.64 10.49
C GLY A 91 7.95 -12.43 10.53
N LYS A 92 6.96 -12.01 9.74
CA LYS A 92 5.62 -12.61 9.74
C LYS A 92 5.74 -14.11 9.50
N ASP A 93 5.18 -14.87 10.43
CA ASP A 93 4.99 -16.30 10.26
C ASP A 93 3.84 -16.51 9.25
N LYS A 94 4.09 -17.29 8.18
CA LYS A 94 3.08 -17.66 7.17
C LYS A 94 1.79 -18.15 7.80
N SER A 95 1.87 -18.85 8.94
CA SER A 95 0.72 -19.43 9.64
C SER A 95 -0.15 -18.41 10.37
N LYS A 96 0.30 -17.16 10.52
CA LYS A 96 -0.37 -16.10 11.29
C LYS A 96 -0.75 -14.87 10.46
N VAL A 97 -0.55 -14.93 9.14
CA VAL A 97 -0.92 -13.86 8.20
C VAL A 97 -2.41 -13.56 8.27
N ARG A 98 -2.75 -12.30 8.51
CA ARG A 98 -4.13 -11.79 8.47
C ARG A 98 -4.26 -10.79 7.33
N PHE A 99 -4.88 -11.24 6.24
CA PHE A 99 -4.99 -10.42 5.03
C PHE A 99 -5.85 -9.18 5.23
N TRP A 100 -7.06 -9.34 5.77
CA TRP A 100 -8.03 -8.25 5.99
C TRP A 100 -7.79 -7.49 7.31
N HIS A 101 -6.56 -7.03 7.50
CA HIS A 101 -6.17 -6.18 8.62
C HIS A 101 -5.58 -4.88 8.09
N ILE A 102 -5.60 -3.84 8.91
CA ILE A 102 -4.76 -2.66 8.70
C ILE A 102 -3.53 -3.01 9.51
N ASP A 103 -2.40 -3.34 8.86
CA ASP A 103 -1.20 -3.56 9.67
C ASP A 103 -0.87 -2.30 10.38
#